data_AF-A0A4R6IEH0-F1
#
_entry.id   AF-A0A4R6IEH0-F1
#
_cell.length_a   1.000
_cell.length_b   1.000
_cell.length_c   1.000
_cell.angle_alpha   90.00
_cell.angle_beta   90.00
_cell.angle_gamma   90.00
#
_symmetry.space_group_name_H-M   'P 1'
#
loop_
_entity.id
_entity.type
_entity.pdbx_description
1 polymer ?
#
loop_
_entity_poly.entity_id
_entity_poly.type
_entity_poly.pdbx_seq_one_letter_code
_entity_poly.pdbx_strand_id
1 'polypeptide(L)'
;MIKILFPKKTHKLKLFLGLSISSPLLVGLISCGVFTTSEQAKREGAKWAAEQNFSSMFSTFKSRILFSTEFDYVEEAHSADSAEVRIVVQFKNWSTYREKAIKAVEDFKQFLLESSENIHVTDKFAQALNDLLSHFDGQKEAPLDTRNFLDKNSSLITILNDQIVSYS
;
A
#
# COMPACT_ATOMS: atom_id res chain seq x y z
N MET A 1 -40.18 -8.47 7.07
CA MET A 1 -40.11 -8.03 8.47
C MET A 1 -39.16 -8.94 9.23
N ILE A 2 -37.98 -8.45 9.62
CA ILE A 2 -37.17 -8.86 10.79
C ILE A 2 -36.27 -7.65 11.09
N LYS A 3 -36.41 -7.10 12.30
CA LYS A 3 -35.63 -6.02 12.90
C LYS A 3 -34.38 -6.62 13.52
N ILE A 4 -33.20 -6.05 13.25
CA ILE A 4 -31.98 -6.37 13.99
C ILE A 4 -31.83 -5.35 15.12
N LEU A 5 -31.90 -5.83 16.37
CA LEU A 5 -31.68 -5.08 17.60
C LEU A 5 -30.19 -5.02 17.94
N PHE A 6 -29.69 -3.83 18.27
CA PHE A 6 -28.41 -3.64 18.97
C PHE A 6 -28.61 -3.71 20.49
N PRO A 7 -27.75 -4.42 21.25
CA PRO A 7 -27.76 -4.33 22.70
C PRO A 7 -27.00 -3.09 23.21
N LYS A 8 -27.70 -2.31 24.04
CA LYS A 8 -27.20 -1.26 24.95
C LYS A 8 -26.99 -1.88 26.34
N LYS A 9 -25.85 -1.59 26.99
CA LYS A 9 -25.59 -1.40 28.45
C LYS A 9 -24.13 -1.75 28.77
N THR A 10 -23.26 -0.80 29.10
CA THR A 10 -22.96 -0.26 30.45
C THR A 10 -22.72 -1.31 31.54
N HIS A 11 -21.45 -1.49 31.92
CA HIS A 11 -21.09 -1.92 33.28
C HIS A 11 -19.98 -1.04 33.85
N LYS A 12 -20.28 -0.49 35.02
CA LYS A 12 -19.42 0.33 35.90
C LYS A 12 -18.37 -0.57 36.54
N LEU A 13 -17.09 -0.19 36.44
CA LEU A 13 -16.05 -0.71 37.32
C LEU A 13 -15.99 0.18 38.56
N LYS A 14 -16.46 -0.32 39.70
CA LYS A 14 -16.06 0.15 41.04
C LYS A 14 -15.32 -1.02 41.68
N LEU A 15 -14.04 -0.85 42.00
CA LEU A 15 -13.43 -1.62 43.09
C LEU A 15 -12.33 -0.77 43.77
N PHE A 16 -12.70 -0.32 44.97
CA PHE A 16 -11.89 -0.08 46.17
C PHE A 16 -10.38 0.23 46.01
N LEU A 17 -10.03 1.51 46.21
CA LEU A 17 -8.74 1.92 46.76
C LEU A 17 -8.93 2.17 48.26
N GLY A 18 -8.28 1.34 49.07
CA GLY A 18 -8.22 1.50 50.51
C GLY A 18 -7.33 0.43 51.12
N LEU A 19 -6.04 0.75 51.26
CA LEU A 19 -5.28 0.64 52.52
C LEU A 19 -3.79 0.92 52.27
N SER A 20 -3.33 1.99 52.91
CA SER A 20 -1.95 2.36 53.14
C SER A 20 -1.35 1.44 54.20
N ILE A 21 -0.21 0.80 53.94
CA ILE A 21 0.78 0.48 54.97
C ILE A 21 2.19 0.61 54.38
N SER A 22 2.97 1.45 55.07
CA SER A 22 4.41 1.70 55.00
C SER A 22 5.28 0.48 55.27
N SER A 23 6.35 0.29 54.47
CA SER A 23 7.75 0.12 54.98
C SER A 23 8.72 -0.20 53.84
N PRO A 24 9.94 0.39 53.84
CA PRO A 24 11.02 0.03 52.93
C PRO A 24 11.90 -1.09 53.52
N LEU A 25 12.52 -1.87 52.62
CA LEU A 25 13.59 -2.87 52.80
C LEU A 25 13.21 -4.36 52.74
N LEU A 26 13.94 -4.99 51.81
CA LEU A 26 14.33 -6.40 51.66
C LEU A 26 13.45 -7.37 50.84
N VAL A 27 13.92 -7.54 49.61
CA VAL A 27 14.34 -8.83 49.00
C VAL A 27 13.26 -9.68 48.35
N GLY A 28 13.30 -9.64 47.02
CA GLY A 28 12.76 -10.65 46.14
C GLY A 28 13.32 -10.44 44.75
N LEU A 29 14.42 -11.12 44.45
CA LEU A 29 14.95 -11.28 43.09
C LEU A 29 13.81 -11.63 42.11
N ILE A 30 13.44 -10.67 41.26
CA ILE A 30 13.05 -10.96 39.88
C ILE A 30 14.09 -10.27 39.01
N SER A 31 15.29 -10.85 39.06
CA SER A 31 16.22 -10.84 37.94
C SER A 31 15.54 -11.56 36.76
N CYS A 32 15.78 -11.07 35.54
CA CYS A 32 15.19 -11.49 34.25
C CYS A 32 13.74 -11.04 33.99
N GLY A 33 13.58 -9.89 33.31
CA GLY A 33 12.33 -9.62 32.57
C GLY A 33 12.12 -8.23 31.99
N VAL A 34 12.87 -7.19 32.42
CA VAL A 34 12.50 -5.79 32.09
C VAL A 34 13.47 -5.09 31.12
N PHE A 35 14.57 -5.73 30.71
CA PHE A 35 15.50 -5.13 29.74
C PHE A 35 15.20 -5.50 28.28
N THR A 36 14.25 -6.37 28.00
CA THR A 36 13.87 -6.76 26.63
C THR A 36 12.72 -5.92 26.05
N THR A 37 11.93 -5.22 26.88
CA THR A 37 10.74 -4.52 26.41
C THR A 37 11.03 -3.19 25.70
N SER A 38 12.09 -2.46 26.07
CA SER A 38 12.38 -1.15 25.47
C SER A 38 13.06 -1.26 24.10
N GLU A 39 14.04 -2.17 23.95
CA GLU A 39 14.70 -2.46 22.67
C GLU A 39 13.73 -3.12 21.68
N GLN A 40 12.94 -4.10 22.15
CA GLN A 40 11.98 -4.77 21.30
C GLN A 40 10.84 -3.84 20.86
N ALA A 41 10.30 -3.01 21.77
CA ALA A 41 9.29 -2.02 21.40
C ALA A 41 9.83 -0.97 20.42
N LYS A 42 11.11 -0.58 20.52
CA LYS A 42 11.76 0.30 19.55
C LYS A 42 11.86 -0.35 18.18
N ARG A 43 12.26 -1.63 18.10
CA ARG A 43 12.35 -2.39 16.84
C ARG A 43 10.97 -2.57 16.21
N GLU A 44 9.97 -2.97 17.00
CA GLU A 44 8.59 -3.10 16.53
C GLU A 44 8.01 -1.76 16.06
N GLY A 45 8.35 -0.66 16.75
CA GLY A 45 7.98 0.70 16.33
C GLY A 45 8.63 1.13 15.01
N ALA A 46 9.93 0.86 14.84
CA ALA A 46 10.65 1.15 13.59
C ALA A 46 10.09 0.33 12.41
N LYS A 47 9.85 -0.96 12.64
CA LYS A 47 9.22 -1.87 11.68
C LYS A 47 7.84 -1.37 11.24
N TRP A 48 6.99 -0.99 12.20
CA TRP A 48 5.67 -0.45 11.91
C TRP A 48 5.75 0.86 11.10
N ALA A 49 6.69 1.76 11.44
CA ALA A 49 6.90 2.99 10.69
C ALA A 49 7.35 2.73 9.23
N ALA A 50 8.26 1.76 9.03
CA ALA A 50 8.69 1.34 7.70
C ALA A 50 7.52 0.77 6.88
N GLU A 51 6.67 -0.05 7.48
CA GLU A 51 5.46 -0.58 6.84
C GLU A 51 4.46 0.52 6.45
N GLN A 52 4.20 1.49 7.33
CA GLN A 52 3.32 2.60 7.02
C GLN A 52 3.87 3.48 5.89
N ASN A 53 5.17 3.78 5.91
CA ASN A 53 5.82 4.54 4.84
C ASN A 53 5.76 3.80 3.50
N PHE A 54 6.08 2.50 3.49
CA PHE A 54 5.95 1.68 2.29
C PHE A 54 4.52 1.68 1.75
N SER A 55 3.53 1.40 2.60
CA SER A 55 2.12 1.34 2.20
C SER A 55 1.63 2.65 1.60
N SER A 56 1.99 3.78 2.21
CA SER A 56 1.65 5.13 1.72
C SER A 56 2.29 5.42 0.35
N MET A 57 3.60 5.17 0.24
CA MET A 57 4.34 5.40 -1.01
C MET A 57 3.86 4.48 -2.13
N PHE A 58 3.63 3.21 -1.83
CA PHE A 58 3.12 2.24 -2.79
C PHE A 58 1.69 2.55 -3.24
N SER A 59 0.82 3.03 -2.34
CA SER A 59 -0.53 3.50 -2.70
C SER A 59 -0.47 4.69 -3.67
N THR A 60 0.39 5.67 -3.38
CA THR A 60 0.61 6.84 -4.24
C THR A 60 1.14 6.43 -5.61
N PHE A 61 2.12 5.53 -5.65
CA PHE A 61 2.68 4.94 -6.85
C PHE A 61 1.60 4.25 -7.71
N LYS A 62 0.81 3.35 -7.12
CA LYS A 62 -0.28 2.64 -7.81
C LYS A 62 -1.30 3.61 -8.41
N SER A 63 -1.69 4.63 -7.65
CA SER A 63 -2.63 5.65 -8.10
C SER A 63 -2.14 6.39 -9.33
N ARG A 64 -0.87 6.80 -9.35
CA ARG A 64 -0.27 7.51 -10.49
C ARG A 64 -0.23 6.67 -11.77
N ILE A 65 -0.09 5.35 -11.66
CA ILE A 65 -0.03 4.46 -12.83
C ILE A 65 -1.42 4.05 -13.32
N LEU A 66 -2.33 3.68 -12.41
CA LEU A 66 -3.62 3.07 -12.75
C LEU A 66 -4.78 4.06 -12.78
N PHE A 67 -4.72 5.14 -12.00
CA PHE A 67 -5.83 6.07 -11.77
C PHE A 67 -5.40 7.50 -12.09
N SER A 68 -4.89 7.69 -13.31
CA SER A 68 -4.40 8.98 -13.78
C SER A 68 -5.55 9.87 -14.29
N THR A 69 -5.41 11.18 -14.09
CA THR A 69 -6.31 12.19 -14.69
C THR A 69 -6.13 12.33 -16.20
N GLU A 70 -5.16 11.62 -16.78
CA GLU A 70 -4.90 11.60 -18.22
C GLU A 70 -5.73 10.55 -18.97
N PHE A 71 -6.69 9.90 -18.29
CA PHE A 71 -7.64 8.98 -18.89
C PHE A 71 -9.01 9.65 -19.07
N ASP A 72 -9.62 9.43 -20.23
CA ASP A 72 -11.04 9.66 -20.46
C ASP A 72 -11.75 8.29 -20.56
N TYR A 73 -12.92 8.20 -19.92
CA TYR A 73 -13.80 7.04 -20.00
C TYR A 73 -14.96 7.40 -20.91
N VAL A 74 -14.97 6.82 -22.11
CA VAL A 74 -15.98 7.07 -23.13
C VAL A 74 -16.92 5.87 -23.17
N GLU A 75 -18.22 6.11 -23.00
CA GLU A 75 -19.24 5.10 -23.22
C GLU A 75 -19.57 5.04 -24.72
N GLU A 76 -19.24 3.92 -25.36
CA GLU A 76 -19.59 3.67 -26.75
C GLU A 76 -20.73 2.65 -26.82
N ALA A 77 -21.86 3.05 -27.41
CA ALA A 77 -22.98 2.15 -27.70
C ALA A 77 -22.67 1.33 -28.96
N HIS A 78 -22.67 0.00 -28.84
CA HIS A 78 -22.51 -0.88 -30.00
C HIS A 78 -23.85 -1.06 -30.71
N SER A 79 -24.12 -0.20 -31.69
CA SER A 79 -25.32 -0.19 -32.55
C SER A 79 -26.65 0.13 -31.86
N ALA A 80 -27.61 0.64 -32.63
CA ALA A 80 -28.93 1.07 -32.13
C ALA A 80 -29.79 -0.08 -31.54
N ASP A 81 -29.42 -1.34 -31.78
CA ASP A 81 -30.19 -2.52 -31.40
C ASP A 81 -29.55 -3.38 -30.29
N SER A 82 -28.34 -3.04 -29.81
CA SER A 82 -27.71 -3.76 -28.69
C SER A 82 -27.75 -2.92 -27.41
N ALA A 83 -28.19 -3.54 -26.31
CA ALA A 83 -28.18 -2.93 -24.97
C ALA A 83 -26.78 -2.91 -24.34
N GLU A 84 -25.73 -3.29 -25.09
CA GLU A 84 -24.38 -3.45 -24.57
C GLU A 84 -23.59 -2.15 -24.73
N VAL A 85 -23.51 -1.40 -23.62
CA VAL A 85 -22.65 -0.22 -23.51
C VAL A 85 -21.23 -0.70 -23.20
N ARG A 86 -20.27 -0.38 -24.07
CA ARG A 86 -18.85 -0.68 -23.83
C ARG A 86 -18.17 0.59 -23.31
N ILE A 87 -17.51 0.48 -22.15
CA ILE A 87 -16.61 1.54 -21.67
C ILE A 87 -15.28 1.39 -22.41
N VAL A 88 -14.91 2.43 -23.14
CA VAL A 88 -13.64 2.59 -23.83
C VAL A 88 -12.79 3.57 -23.03
N VAL A 89 -11.57 3.18 -22.69
CA VAL A 89 -10.60 4.06 -22.02
C VAL A 89 -9.69 4.64 -23.07
N GLN A 90 -9.52 5.96 -23.08
CA GLN A 90 -8.62 6.65 -24.01
C GLN A 90 -7.67 7.56 -23.25
N PHE A 91 -6.46 7.75 -23.77
CA PHE A 91 -5.52 8.72 -23.25
C PHE A 91 -5.89 10.12 -23.74
N LYS A 92 -6.18 11.02 -22.79
CA LYS A 92 -6.30 12.45 -23.09
C LYS A 92 -4.98 13.04 -23.56
N ASN A 93 -3.89 12.65 -22.89
CA ASN A 93 -2.54 13.03 -23.26
C ASN A 93 -1.55 11.90 -22.92
N TRP A 94 -1.20 11.12 -23.94
CA TRP A 94 -0.29 9.99 -23.81
C TRP A 94 1.11 10.41 -23.34
N SER A 95 1.71 11.47 -23.91
CA SER A 95 3.06 11.90 -23.54
C SER A 95 3.13 12.27 -22.06
N THR A 96 2.16 13.07 -21.61
CA THR A 96 2.05 13.47 -20.20
C THR A 96 1.84 12.28 -19.28
N TYR A 97 0.95 11.34 -19.65
CA TYR A 97 0.77 10.11 -18.87
C TYR A 97 2.07 9.31 -18.78
N ARG A 98 2.73 9.05 -19.91
CA ARG A 98 3.96 8.27 -20.01
C ARG A 98 5.07 8.86 -19.15
N GLU A 99 5.31 10.17 -19.25
CA GLU A 99 6.31 10.87 -18.44
C GLU A 99 6.00 10.78 -16.94
N LYS A 100 4.73 10.98 -16.54
CA LYS A 100 4.31 10.84 -15.14
C LYS A 100 4.46 9.40 -14.63
N ALA A 101 4.16 8.41 -15.46
CA ALA A 101 4.28 6.99 -15.11
C ALA A 101 5.74 6.57 -14.94
N ILE A 102 6.62 6.96 -15.88
CA ILE A 102 8.08 6.76 -15.78
C ILE A 102 8.61 7.37 -14.48
N LYS A 103 8.30 8.66 -14.26
CA LYS A 103 8.73 9.36 -13.05
C LYS A 103 8.20 8.69 -11.78
N ALA A 104 6.97 8.18 -11.78
CA ALA A 104 6.43 7.46 -10.62
C ALA A 104 7.20 6.18 -10.32
N VAL A 105 7.61 5.42 -11.34
CA VAL A 105 8.45 4.22 -11.17
C VAL A 105 9.83 4.59 -10.65
N GLU A 106 10.46 5.63 -11.20
CA GLU A 106 11.77 6.11 -10.75
C GLU A 106 11.74 6.62 -9.31
N ASP A 107 10.77 7.48 -8.96
CA ASP A 107 10.57 7.99 -7.60
C ASP A 107 10.40 6.83 -6.60
N PHE A 108 9.62 5.80 -6.97
CA PHE A 108 9.39 4.65 -6.11
C PHE A 108 10.63 3.76 -5.97
N LYS A 109 11.39 3.55 -7.05
CA LYS A 109 12.69 2.85 -6.99
C LYS A 109 13.67 3.58 -6.09
N GLN A 110 13.74 4.92 -6.20
CA GLN A 110 14.60 5.74 -5.35
C GLN A 110 14.23 5.62 -3.87
N PHE A 111 12.93 5.69 -3.55
CA PHE A 111 12.43 5.46 -2.19
C PHE A 111 12.88 4.10 -1.60
N LEU A 112 12.83 3.03 -2.40
CA LEU A 112 13.26 1.70 -1.96
C LEU A 112 14.76 1.63 -1.71
N LEU A 113 15.57 2.32 -2.53
CA LEU A 113 17.02 2.41 -2.33
C LEU A 113 17.35 3.17 -1.02
N GLU A 114 16.71 4.31 -0.80
CA GLU A 114 16.87 5.13 0.41
C GLU A 114 16.39 4.42 1.67
N SER A 115 15.43 3.50 1.53
CA SER A 115 14.85 2.72 2.63
C SER A 115 15.46 1.33 2.78
N SER A 116 16.52 1.00 2.05
CA SER A 116 17.07 -0.36 1.94
C SER A 116 17.57 -0.96 3.26
N GLU A 117 17.84 -0.14 4.27
CA GLU A 117 18.16 -0.60 5.63
C GLU A 117 16.95 -1.18 6.37
N ASN A 118 15.73 -0.70 6.05
CA ASN A 118 14.49 -1.02 6.77
C ASN A 118 13.45 -1.74 5.90
N ILE A 119 13.62 -1.73 4.57
CA ILE A 119 12.70 -2.29 3.60
C ILE A 119 13.51 -3.16 2.65
N HIS A 120 13.22 -4.46 2.63
CA HIS A 120 13.79 -5.39 1.68
C HIS A 120 12.70 -5.93 0.77
N VAL A 121 13.01 -5.96 -0.53
CA VAL A 121 12.12 -6.45 -1.58
C VAL A 121 12.74 -7.66 -2.25
N THR A 122 11.91 -8.56 -2.78
CA THR A 122 12.38 -9.72 -3.54
C THR A 122 12.92 -9.33 -4.92
N ASP A 123 13.75 -10.19 -5.51
CA ASP A 123 14.23 -10.01 -6.89
C ASP A 123 13.07 -9.90 -7.89
N LYS A 124 11.99 -10.67 -7.68
CA LYS A 124 10.79 -10.62 -8.52
C LYS A 124 10.06 -9.28 -8.42
N PHE A 125 10.04 -8.65 -7.24
CA PHE A 125 9.51 -7.29 -7.08
C PHE A 125 10.38 -6.28 -7.85
N ALA A 126 11.69 -6.35 -7.68
CA ALA A 126 12.62 -5.47 -8.39
C ALA A 126 12.52 -5.63 -9.91
N GLN A 127 12.37 -6.87 -10.40
CA GLN A 127 12.18 -7.17 -11.81
C GLN A 127 10.86 -6.59 -12.34
N ALA A 128 9.74 -6.74 -11.62
CA ALA A 128 8.46 -6.17 -12.03
C ALA A 128 8.50 -4.63 -12.15
N LEU A 129 9.27 -3.94 -11.29
CA LEU A 129 9.49 -2.49 -11.44
C LEU A 129 10.31 -2.14 -12.69
N ASN A 130 11.34 -2.92 -13.00
CA ASN A 130 12.12 -2.72 -14.22
C ASN A 130 11.29 -3.02 -15.48
N ASP A 131 10.44 -4.05 -15.44
CA ASP A 131 9.54 -4.39 -16.53
C ASP A 131 8.50 -3.29 -16.77
N LEU A 132 7.95 -2.69 -15.71
CA LEU A 132 7.07 -1.52 -15.81
C LEU A 132 7.79 -0.34 -16.49
N LEU A 133 9.00 0.00 -16.01
CA LEU A 133 9.78 1.09 -16.57
C LEU A 133 10.07 0.86 -18.06
N SER A 134 10.57 -0.34 -18.40
CA SER A 134 10.85 -0.73 -19.78
C SER A 134 9.60 -0.69 -20.65
N HIS A 135 8.44 -1.09 -20.11
CA HIS A 135 7.18 -1.06 -20.82
C HIS A 135 6.77 0.38 -21.18
N PHE A 136 6.87 1.33 -20.25
CA PHE A 136 6.61 2.74 -20.55
C PHE A 136 7.66 3.34 -21.48
N ASP A 137 8.93 3.00 -21.30
CA ASP A 137 10.01 3.55 -22.11
C ASP A 137 9.94 3.11 -23.57
N GLY A 138 9.64 1.84 -23.81
CA GLY A 138 9.49 1.27 -25.15
C GLY A 138 8.24 1.75 -25.89
N GLN A 139 7.22 2.21 -25.16
CA GLN A 139 5.96 2.67 -25.73
C GLN A 139 6.04 4.18 -26.00
N LYS A 140 6.68 4.60 -27.10
CA LYS A 140 6.80 6.03 -27.44
C LYS A 140 5.49 6.64 -27.93
N GLU A 141 4.70 5.86 -28.65
CA GLU A 141 3.39 6.26 -29.18
C GLU A 141 2.25 5.69 -28.33
N ALA A 142 1.10 6.35 -28.38
CA ALA A 142 -0.08 5.91 -27.65
C ALA A 142 -0.44 4.47 -28.04
N PRO A 143 -0.75 3.58 -27.08
CA PRO A 143 -1.12 2.21 -27.40
C PRO A 143 -2.43 2.19 -28.17
N LEU A 144 -2.49 1.36 -29.21
CA LEU A 144 -3.70 1.17 -30.02
C LEU A 144 -4.86 0.56 -29.21
N ASP A 145 -4.52 -0.28 -28.22
CA ASP A 145 -5.45 -0.85 -27.27
C ASP A 145 -5.08 -0.40 -25.85
N THR A 146 -5.65 0.74 -25.45
CA THR A 146 -5.47 1.30 -24.10
C THR A 146 -5.87 0.33 -23.01
N ARG A 147 -6.90 -0.49 -23.22
CA ARG A 147 -7.38 -1.42 -22.20
C ARG A 147 -6.36 -2.53 -21.96
N ASN A 148 -5.90 -3.18 -23.03
CA ASN A 148 -4.87 -4.21 -22.93
C ASN A 148 -3.57 -3.65 -22.32
N PHE A 149 -3.20 -2.42 -22.68
CA PHE A 149 -2.08 -1.72 -22.06
C PHE A 149 -2.25 -1.57 -20.53
N LEU A 150 -3.44 -1.13 -20.07
CA LEU A 150 -3.72 -1.00 -18.64
C LEU A 150 -3.82 -2.34 -17.92
N ASP A 151 -4.35 -3.38 -18.57
CA ASP A 151 -4.42 -4.73 -18.01
C ASP A 151 -3.02 -5.31 -17.77
N LYS A 152 -2.07 -5.03 -18.67
CA LYS A 152 -0.65 -5.40 -18.49
C LYS A 152 -0.03 -4.65 -17.30
N ASN A 153 -0.28 -3.34 -17.18
CA ASN A 153 0.20 -2.56 -16.03
C ASN A 153 -0.39 -3.08 -14.71
N SER A 154 -1.69 -3.37 -14.70
CA SER A 154 -2.39 -3.96 -13.56
C SER A 154 -1.76 -5.28 -13.14
N SER A 155 -1.45 -6.16 -14.09
CA SER A 155 -0.79 -7.46 -13.82
C SER A 155 0.59 -7.30 -13.17
N LEU A 156 1.40 -6.35 -13.64
CA LEU A 156 2.70 -6.04 -13.02
C LEU A 156 2.53 -5.44 -11.62
N ILE A 157 1.52 -4.58 -11.42
CA ILE A 157 1.19 -4.03 -10.10
C ILE A 157 0.69 -5.10 -9.13
N THR A 158 -0.05 -6.12 -9.59
CA THR A 158 -0.43 -7.27 -8.78
C THR A 158 0.81 -8.00 -8.27
N ILE A 159 1.84 -8.18 -9.09
CA ILE A 159 3.11 -8.77 -8.65
C ILE A 159 3.75 -7.93 -7.54
N LEU A 160 3.73 -6.60 -7.67
CA LEU A 160 4.26 -5.70 -6.64
C LEU A 160 3.43 -5.75 -5.34
N ASN A 161 2.14 -6.06 -5.43
CA ASN A 161 1.23 -6.14 -4.28
C ASN A 161 1.30 -7.50 -3.55
N ASP A 162 1.61 -8.58 -4.27
CA ASP A 162 1.62 -9.96 -3.76
C ASP A 162 3.00 -10.43 -3.26
N GLN A 163 4.08 -9.70 -3.57
CA GLN A 163 5.45 -10.11 -3.23
C GLN A 163 5.89 -9.58 -1.86
N ILE A 164 6.66 -10.43 -1.15
CA ILE A 164 7.06 -10.24 0.24
C ILE A 164 8.00 -9.04 0.36
N VAL A 165 7.48 -7.95 0.91
CA VAL A 165 8.30 -6.88 1.50
C VAL A 165 8.56 -7.28 2.94
N SER A 166 9.84 -7.37 3.32
CA SER A 166 10.22 -7.58 4.71
C SER A 166 10.75 -6.30 5.32
N TYR A 167 10.43 -6.11 6.60
CA TYR A 167 10.74 -4.89 7.34
C TYR A 167 11.67 -5.23 8.52
N SER A 168 12.73 -4.44 8.65
CA SER A 168 13.79 -4.57 9.67
C SER A 168 13.43 -3.84 10.96
#